data_AF-A0A660SCR0-F1
#
_entry.id   AF-A0A660SCR0-F1
#
_cell.length_a   1.000
_cell.length_b   1.000
_cell.length_c   1.000
_cell.angle_alpha   90.00
_cell.angle_beta   90.00
_cell.angle_gamma   90.00
#
_symmetry.space_group_name_H-M   'P 1'
#
loop_
_entity.id
_entity.type
_entity.pdbx_description
1 polymer ?
#
loop_
_entity_poly.entity_id
_entity_poly.type
_entity_poly.pdbx_seq_one_letter_code
_entity_poly.pdbx_strand_id
1 'polypeptide(L)'
;EENEYYHLEYLLGHKDLEYFNSLNLQAKKNYAKYFWLKNDQNPDTPYSEALADFVSKMNYVDTNFKEGNKKGRKTDRGKIYLKYGKPDQIVRKGITQQYKTSEIWFYYSTGGITFAFSDITGVGKYILIYSSIVTERTDPNWTKYIDQLWIMME
;
A
#
# COMPACT_ATOMS: atom_id res chain seq x y z
N GLU A 1 11.79 -17.17 4.03
CA GLU A 1 11.33 -17.18 5.44
C GLU A 1 12.04 -16.13 6.29
N GLU A 2 13.37 -16.13 6.51
CA GLU A 2 14.01 -15.05 7.31
C GLU A 2 13.99 -13.65 6.65
N ASN A 3 14.03 -13.58 5.31
CA ASN A 3 14.08 -12.28 4.61
C ASN A 3 12.76 -11.48 4.69
N GLU A 4 11.64 -12.13 5.01
CA GLU A 4 10.32 -11.49 5.03
C GLU A 4 10.11 -10.63 6.28
N TYR A 5 10.85 -10.93 7.36
CA TYR A 5 10.88 -10.11 8.59
C TYR A 5 11.29 -8.67 8.35
N TYR A 6 12.11 -8.41 7.32
CA TYR A 6 12.72 -7.10 7.10
C TYR A 6 11.88 -6.15 6.28
N HIS A 7 10.75 -6.59 5.74
CA HIS A 7 9.87 -5.75 4.92
C HIS A 7 9.02 -4.75 5.73
N LEU A 8 9.56 -4.26 6.85
CA LEU A 8 8.89 -3.30 7.72
C LEU A 8 8.79 -1.92 7.08
N GLU A 9 9.52 -1.65 5.99
CA GLU A 9 9.46 -0.36 5.29
C GLU A 9 8.06 0.03 4.81
N TYR A 10 7.15 -0.93 4.67
CA TYR A 10 5.76 -0.68 4.29
C TYR A 10 4.85 -0.38 5.48
N LEU A 11 5.28 -0.70 6.70
CA LEU A 11 4.48 -0.64 7.92
C LEU A 11 4.93 0.48 8.87
N LEU A 12 6.21 0.85 8.81
CA LEU A 12 6.78 1.87 9.68
C LEU A 12 6.44 3.28 9.20
N GLY A 13 6.16 4.18 10.16
CA GLY A 13 6.11 5.61 9.90
C GLY A 13 7.50 6.17 9.56
N HIS A 14 7.56 7.38 9.01
CA HIS A 14 8.81 7.99 8.52
C HIS A 14 9.97 7.91 9.52
N LYS A 15 9.73 8.34 10.76
CA LYS A 15 10.76 8.37 11.82
C LYS A 15 11.26 6.96 12.18
N ASP A 16 10.34 6.01 12.33
CA ASP A 16 10.68 4.63 12.66
C ASP A 16 11.42 3.94 11.51
N LEU A 17 11.08 4.27 10.27
CA LEU A 17 11.75 3.77 9.08
C LEU A 17 13.18 4.32 8.96
N GLU A 18 13.38 5.61 9.20
CA GLU A 18 14.72 6.22 9.25
C GLU A 18 15.60 5.54 10.31
N TYR A 19 15.05 5.38 11.51
CA TYR A 19 15.73 4.68 12.59
C TYR A 19 16.05 3.24 12.19
N PHE A 20 15.06 2.47 11.71
CA PHE A 20 15.26 1.10 11.27
C PHE A 20 16.34 0.99 10.20
N ASN A 21 16.36 1.90 9.23
CA ASN A 21 17.35 1.91 8.16
C ASN A 21 18.78 2.18 8.65
N SER A 22 18.93 2.97 9.73
CA SER A 22 20.22 3.25 10.36
C SER A 22 20.83 2.06 11.13
N LEU A 23 20.00 1.05 11.45
CA LEU A 23 20.44 -0.11 12.24
C LEU A 23 21.31 -1.07 11.41
N ASN A 24 22.27 -1.71 12.10
CA ASN A 24 23.00 -2.84 11.54
C ASN A 24 22.10 -4.08 11.40
N LEU A 25 22.57 -5.12 10.69
CA LEU A 25 21.77 -6.30 10.40
C LEU A 25 21.20 -6.99 11.66
N GLN A 26 22.01 -7.16 12.70
CA GLN A 26 21.58 -7.81 13.95
C GLN A 26 20.50 -6.99 14.65
N ALA A 27 20.69 -5.67 14.72
CA ALA A 27 19.71 -4.75 15.30
C ALA A 27 18.42 -4.70 14.48
N LYS A 28 18.47 -4.78 13.14
CA LYS A 28 17.29 -4.93 12.28
C LYS A 28 16.54 -6.23 12.58
N LYS A 29 17.24 -7.37 12.76
CA LYS A 29 16.61 -8.65 13.15
C LYS A 29 15.84 -8.51 14.45
N ASN A 30 16.48 -7.92 15.46
CA ASN A 30 15.88 -7.72 16.77
C ASN A 30 14.69 -6.76 16.70
N TYR A 31 14.84 -5.62 16.00
CA TYR A 31 13.76 -4.66 15.83
C TYR A 31 12.54 -5.29 15.15
N ALA A 32 12.74 -6.05 14.07
CA ALA A 32 11.65 -6.77 13.42
C ALA A 32 10.97 -7.76 14.36
N LYS A 33 11.75 -8.54 15.10
CA LYS A 33 11.20 -9.45 16.11
C LYS A 33 10.35 -8.71 17.14
N TYR A 34 10.84 -7.60 17.68
CA TYR A 34 10.06 -6.80 18.63
C TYR A 34 8.82 -6.17 18.01
N PHE A 35 8.91 -5.68 16.77
CA PHE A 35 7.78 -5.09 16.05
C PHE A 35 6.64 -6.10 15.91
N TRP A 36 6.95 -7.29 15.40
CA TRP A 36 5.95 -8.33 15.19
C TRP A 36 5.40 -8.89 16.51
N LEU A 37 6.23 -9.04 17.55
CA LEU A 37 5.77 -9.42 18.90
C LEU A 37 4.78 -8.42 19.48
N LYS A 38 5.01 -7.13 19.29
CA LYS A 38 4.13 -6.07 19.81
C LYS A 38 2.80 -5.98 19.06
N ASN A 39 2.80 -6.29 17.76
CA ASN A 39 1.63 -6.20 16.90
C ASN A 39 0.84 -7.52 16.80
N ASP A 40 1.28 -8.56 17.51
CA ASP A 40 0.52 -9.80 17.66
C ASP A 40 -0.72 -9.53 18.53
N GLN A 41 -1.91 -9.82 17.99
CA GLN A 41 -3.18 -9.59 18.68
C GLN A 41 -3.52 -10.75 19.63
N ASN A 42 -2.82 -11.88 19.54
CA ASN A 42 -3.05 -13.04 20.38
C ASN A 42 -1.75 -13.54 21.01
N PRO A 43 -1.49 -13.27 22.30
CA PRO A 43 -0.28 -13.70 22.98
C PRO A 43 -0.17 -15.23 23.14
N ASP A 44 -1.26 -15.97 22.91
CA ASP A 44 -1.32 -17.43 23.02
C ASP A 44 -1.03 -18.15 21.68
N THR A 45 -0.92 -17.40 20.58
CA THR A 45 -0.45 -17.94 19.30
C THR A 45 1.04 -17.70 19.14
N PRO A 46 1.78 -18.59 18.48
CA PRO A 46 3.15 -18.27 18.11
C PRO A 46 3.10 -16.98 17.27
N TYR A 47 4.03 -16.06 17.53
CA TYR A 47 4.51 -14.89 16.76
C TYR A 47 4.29 -14.87 15.21
N SER A 48 4.00 -16.03 14.65
CA SER A 48 3.68 -16.36 13.28
C SER A 48 2.44 -15.69 12.68
N GLU A 49 1.42 -15.24 13.44
CA GLU A 49 0.13 -14.85 12.81
C GLU A 49 0.18 -13.49 12.11
N ALA A 50 0.62 -12.43 12.80
CA ALA A 50 0.75 -11.10 12.18
C ALA A 50 1.76 -11.11 11.01
N LEU A 51 2.84 -11.88 11.16
CA LEU A 51 3.79 -12.10 10.07
C LEU A 51 3.14 -12.88 8.91
N ALA A 52 2.42 -13.97 9.19
CA ALA A 52 1.78 -14.79 8.16
C ALA A 52 0.72 -13.99 7.40
N ASP A 53 -0.07 -13.16 8.08
CA ASP A 53 -1.01 -12.24 7.45
C ASP A 53 -0.27 -11.23 6.56
N PHE A 54 0.81 -10.63 7.06
CA PHE A 54 1.62 -9.72 6.24
C PHE A 54 2.26 -10.39 5.02
N VAL A 55 2.79 -11.61 5.18
CA VAL A 55 3.33 -12.42 4.08
C VAL A 55 2.23 -12.78 3.08
N SER A 56 1.03 -13.13 3.56
CA SER A 56 -0.14 -13.37 2.72
C SER A 56 -0.51 -12.13 1.91
N LYS A 57 -0.55 -10.94 2.55
CA LYS A 57 -0.77 -9.66 1.87
C LYS A 57 0.33 -9.36 0.86
N MET A 58 1.59 -9.60 1.18
CA MET A 58 2.72 -9.44 0.24
C MET A 58 2.56 -10.33 -1.00
N ASN A 59 2.17 -11.59 -0.82
CA ASN A 59 1.92 -12.51 -1.92
C ASN A 59 0.71 -12.10 -2.76
N TYR A 60 -0.34 -11.62 -2.09
CA TYR A 60 -1.51 -11.06 -2.76
C TYR A 60 -1.14 -9.87 -3.64
N VAL A 61 -0.43 -8.87 -3.10
CA VAL A 61 -0.06 -7.68 -3.88
C VAL A 61 0.92 -8.03 -5.01
N ASP A 62 1.88 -8.92 -4.77
CA ASP A 62 2.83 -9.34 -5.81
C ASP A 62 2.16 -10.06 -6.97
N THR A 63 1.05 -10.74 -6.72
CA THR A 63 0.24 -11.40 -7.74
C THR A 63 -0.70 -10.42 -8.44
N ASN A 64 -1.46 -9.61 -7.68
CA ASN A 64 -2.57 -8.82 -8.20
C ASN A 64 -2.17 -7.43 -8.71
N PHE A 65 -1.07 -6.86 -8.20
CA PHE A 65 -0.62 -5.50 -8.54
C PHE A 65 0.75 -5.49 -9.20
N LYS A 66 1.14 -6.59 -9.84
CA LYS A 66 2.35 -6.69 -10.67
C LYS A 66 2.24 -5.79 -11.90
N GLU A 67 3.32 -5.09 -12.23
CA GLU A 67 3.37 -4.16 -13.37
C GLU A 67 4.62 -4.48 -14.20
N GLY A 68 4.44 -5.23 -15.29
CA GLY A 68 5.56 -5.78 -16.08
C GLY A 68 6.50 -6.64 -15.22
N ASN A 69 7.78 -6.26 -15.14
CA ASN A 69 8.78 -6.93 -14.30
C ASN A 69 8.81 -6.42 -12.84
N LYS A 70 8.00 -5.40 -12.51
CA LYS A 70 7.94 -4.82 -11.17
C LYS A 70 7.00 -5.65 -10.29
N LYS A 71 7.55 -6.24 -9.22
CA LYS A 71 6.77 -6.92 -8.17
C LYS A 71 5.72 -5.96 -7.59
N GLY A 72 4.53 -6.47 -7.32
CA GLY A 72 3.41 -5.66 -6.86
C GLY A 72 3.67 -4.92 -5.55
N ARG A 73 4.38 -5.50 -4.58
CA ARG A 73 4.79 -4.78 -3.35
C ARG A 73 5.59 -3.50 -3.61
N LYS A 74 6.20 -3.35 -4.80
CA LYS A 74 6.95 -2.16 -5.20
C LYS A 74 6.10 -1.12 -5.95
N THR A 75 4.88 -1.46 -6.38
CA THR A 75 3.97 -0.55 -7.09
C THR A 75 3.21 0.32 -6.11
N ASP A 76 2.63 1.42 -6.59
CA ASP A 76 1.93 2.35 -5.70
C ASP A 76 0.69 1.70 -5.09
N ARG A 77 -0.07 0.94 -5.91
CA ARG A 77 -1.19 0.10 -5.43
C ARG A 77 -0.76 -0.91 -4.38
N GLY A 78 0.35 -1.63 -4.60
CA GLY A 78 0.82 -2.60 -3.62
C GLY A 78 1.30 -1.97 -2.32
N LYS A 79 1.96 -0.80 -2.39
CA LYS A 79 2.35 -0.06 -1.18
C LYS A 79 1.14 0.40 -0.36
N ILE A 80 0.13 0.99 -1.01
CA ILE A 80 -1.09 1.41 -0.33
C ILE A 80 -1.81 0.20 0.27
N TYR A 81 -1.91 -0.92 -0.45
CA TYR A 81 -2.54 -2.13 0.09
C TYR A 81 -1.78 -2.72 1.29
N LEU A 82 -0.44 -2.72 1.26
CA LEU A 82 0.34 -3.22 2.40
C LEU A 82 0.23 -2.33 3.63
N LYS A 83 0.13 -1.01 3.43
CA LYS A 83 0.06 -0.03 4.51
C LYS A 83 -1.35 0.13 5.10
N TYR A 84 -2.38 0.17 4.26
CA TYR A 84 -3.77 0.44 4.67
C TYR A 84 -4.65 -0.81 4.64
N GLY A 85 -4.15 -1.93 4.13
CA GLY A 85 -4.92 -3.16 3.98
C GLY A 85 -5.79 -3.16 2.72
N LYS A 86 -6.73 -4.10 2.70
CA LYS A 86 -7.70 -4.26 1.61
C LYS A 86 -8.70 -3.09 1.63
N PRO A 87 -8.96 -2.43 0.49
CA PRO A 87 -10.03 -1.44 0.40
C PRO A 87 -11.40 -2.10 0.53
N ASP A 88 -12.36 -1.36 1.09
CA ASP A 88 -13.76 -1.77 1.16
C ASP A 88 -14.37 -1.85 -0.25
N GLN A 89 -14.02 -0.88 -1.09
CA GLN A 89 -14.50 -0.81 -2.48
C GLN A 89 -13.38 -0.40 -3.43
N ILE A 90 -13.36 -1.07 -4.59
CA ILE A 90 -12.52 -0.70 -5.73
C ILE A 90 -13.44 -0.34 -6.89
N VAL A 91 -13.41 0.92 -7.31
CA VAL A 91 -14.09 1.40 -8.50
C VAL A 91 -13.08 1.49 -9.64
N ARG A 92 -13.34 0.77 -10.73
CA ARG A 92 -12.51 0.80 -11.94
C ARG A 92 -13.18 1.66 -13.00
N LYS A 93 -12.42 2.57 -13.57
CA LYS A 93 -12.85 3.47 -14.64
C LYS A 93 -12.00 3.18 -15.86
N GLY A 94 -12.66 2.79 -16.95
CA GLY A 94 -11.98 2.56 -18.23
C GLY A 94 -11.48 3.87 -18.84
N ILE A 95 -10.78 3.73 -19.96
CA ILE A 95 -10.38 4.88 -20.78
C ILE A 95 -11.62 5.64 -21.28
N THR A 96 -11.57 6.96 -21.25
CA THR A 96 -12.57 7.87 -21.83
C THR A 96 -11.89 8.81 -22.82
N GLN A 97 -12.64 9.70 -23.45
CA GLN A 97 -12.05 10.73 -24.34
C GLN A 97 -11.06 11.63 -23.59
N GLN A 98 -11.31 11.91 -22.31
CA GLN A 98 -10.54 12.84 -21.50
C GLN A 98 -9.57 12.16 -20.53
N TYR A 99 -9.95 11.01 -19.97
CA TYR A 99 -9.24 10.36 -18.86
C TYR A 99 -8.72 8.98 -19.21
N LYS A 100 -7.58 8.62 -18.62
CA LYS A 100 -6.98 7.29 -18.72
C LYS A 100 -7.61 6.33 -17.73
N THR A 101 -7.35 5.04 -17.93
CA THR A 101 -7.82 3.98 -17.04
C THR A 101 -7.37 4.26 -15.61
N SER A 102 -8.31 4.23 -14.68
CA SER A 102 -8.07 4.59 -13.28
C SER A 102 -8.75 3.60 -12.32
N GLU A 103 -8.15 3.42 -11.15
CA GLU A 103 -8.72 2.67 -10.03
C GLU A 103 -8.85 3.60 -8.82
N ILE A 104 -10.02 3.60 -8.19
CA ILE A 104 -10.31 4.39 -6.99
C ILE A 104 -10.62 3.41 -5.87
N TRP A 105 -9.92 3.55 -4.76
CA TRP A 105 -10.00 2.67 -3.61
C TRP A 105 -10.58 3.46 -2.44
N PHE A 106 -11.67 2.95 -1.87
CA PHE A 106 -12.37 3.54 -0.74
C PHE A 106 -12.22 2.65 0.50
N TYR A 107 -11.94 3.29 1.63
CA TYR A 107 -11.83 2.68 2.95
C TYR A 107 -12.80 3.40 3.89
N TYR A 108 -14.07 3.04 3.79
CA TYR A 108 -15.15 3.57 4.63
C TYR A 108 -14.96 3.18 6.10
N SER A 109 -14.55 1.93 6.37
CA SER A 109 -14.36 1.43 7.73
C SER A 109 -13.20 2.10 8.48
N THR A 110 -12.29 2.74 7.74
CA THR A 110 -11.04 3.31 8.26
C THR A 110 -11.09 4.84 8.29
N GLY A 111 -12.28 5.41 8.50
CA GLY A 111 -12.48 6.85 8.64
C GLY A 111 -12.62 7.62 7.32
N GLY A 112 -13.07 6.95 6.24
CA GLY A 112 -13.35 7.60 4.96
C GLY A 112 -12.08 7.98 4.19
N ILE A 113 -11.20 7.01 3.98
CA ILE A 113 -9.95 7.24 3.22
C ILE A 113 -10.17 6.89 1.75
N THR A 114 -9.67 7.75 0.85
CA THR A 114 -9.75 7.54 -0.60
C THR A 114 -8.37 7.66 -1.23
N PHE A 115 -8.05 6.70 -2.09
CA PHE A 115 -6.87 6.74 -2.96
C PHE A 115 -7.31 6.58 -4.41
N ALA A 116 -6.69 7.32 -5.33
CA ALA A 116 -6.90 7.13 -6.76
C ALA A 116 -5.58 6.90 -7.48
N PHE A 117 -5.60 5.92 -8.38
CA PHE A 117 -4.47 5.52 -9.20
C PHE A 117 -4.85 5.62 -10.67
N SER A 118 -3.91 6.03 -11.51
CA SER A 118 -4.15 6.15 -12.96
C SER A 118 -2.99 5.59 -13.77
N ASP A 119 -3.31 4.84 -14.82
CA ASP A 119 -2.35 4.40 -15.84
C ASP A 119 -2.21 5.46 -16.92
N ILE A 120 -1.53 6.55 -16.57
CA ILE A 120 -1.35 7.73 -17.42
C ILE A 120 -0.72 7.35 -18.76
N THR A 121 0.20 6.39 -18.74
CA THR A 121 0.96 5.91 -19.90
C THR A 121 0.21 4.88 -20.74
N GLY A 122 -0.84 4.25 -20.22
CA GLY A 122 -1.58 3.18 -20.91
C GLY A 122 -0.82 1.86 -21.03
N VAL A 123 0.18 1.61 -20.19
CA VAL A 123 1.04 0.41 -20.23
C VAL A 123 0.81 -0.53 -19.03
N GLY A 124 -0.27 -0.30 -18.29
CA GLY A 124 -0.61 -1.01 -17.06
C GLY A 124 0.18 -0.55 -15.84
N LYS A 125 0.82 0.63 -15.87
CA LYS A 125 1.57 1.18 -14.73
C LYS A 125 0.71 2.22 -14.01
N TYR A 126 0.13 1.83 -12.89
CA TYR A 126 -0.74 2.69 -12.12
C TYR A 126 0.07 3.46 -11.10
N ILE A 127 0.05 4.79 -11.22
CA ILE A 127 0.68 5.68 -10.23
C ILE A 127 -0.38 6.25 -9.30
N LEU A 128 -0.03 6.46 -8.03
CA LEU A 128 -0.88 7.20 -7.10
C LEU A 128 -0.95 8.66 -7.55
N ILE A 129 -2.15 9.10 -7.93
CA ILE A 129 -2.40 10.49 -8.33
C ILE A 129 -3.07 11.28 -7.21
N TYR A 130 -3.87 10.64 -6.37
CA TYR A 130 -4.61 11.29 -5.29
C TYR A 130 -4.66 10.42 -4.03
N SER A 131 -4.49 11.05 -2.88
CA SER A 131 -4.78 10.52 -1.56
C SER A 131 -5.48 11.58 -0.70
N SER A 132 -6.49 11.17 0.06
CA SER A 132 -7.07 12.00 1.13
C SER A 132 -6.22 12.04 2.41
N ILE A 133 -5.15 11.25 2.50
CA ILE A 133 -4.22 11.25 3.64
C ILE A 133 -3.13 12.29 3.42
N VAL A 134 -3.02 13.25 4.35
CA VAL A 134 -2.05 14.36 4.30
C VAL A 134 -0.59 13.89 4.23
N THR A 135 -0.26 12.76 4.85
CA THR A 135 1.10 12.20 4.85
C THR A 135 1.44 11.41 3.58
N GLU A 136 0.46 11.15 2.73
CA GLU A 136 0.64 10.49 1.44
C GLU A 136 0.74 11.53 0.32
N ARG A 137 1.47 11.17 -0.73
CA ARG A 137 1.65 12.07 -1.87
C ARG A 137 0.34 12.17 -2.66
N THR A 138 -0.03 13.41 -3.00
CA THR A 138 -1.03 13.74 -4.02
C THR A 138 -0.37 14.57 -5.11
N ASP A 139 -0.61 14.24 -6.38
CA ASP A 139 -0.16 15.07 -7.50
C ASP A 139 -0.99 16.36 -7.52
N PRO A 140 -0.41 17.57 -7.47
CA PRO A 140 -1.19 18.82 -7.50
C PRO A 140 -2.09 18.97 -8.73
N ASN A 141 -1.82 18.23 -9.82
CA ASN A 141 -2.59 18.24 -11.06
C ASN A 141 -3.41 16.97 -11.27
N TRP A 142 -3.71 16.22 -10.22
CA TRP A 142 -4.38 14.92 -10.32
C TRP A 142 -5.70 14.94 -11.10
N THR A 143 -6.44 16.06 -11.08
CA THR A 143 -7.70 16.27 -11.81
C THR A 143 -7.54 16.24 -13.34
N LYS A 144 -6.31 16.33 -13.86
CA LYS A 144 -6.03 16.11 -15.29
C LYS A 144 -6.16 14.65 -15.70
N TYR A 145 -6.03 13.73 -14.74
CA TYR A 145 -5.96 12.29 -15.00
C TYR A 145 -7.25 11.56 -14.65
N ILE A 146 -8.11 12.17 -13.83
CA ILE A 146 -9.34 11.56 -13.35
C ILE A 146 -10.41 12.62 -13.10
N ASP A 147 -11.67 12.26 -13.31
CA ASP A 147 -12.81 13.09 -12.93
C ASP A 147 -12.92 13.19 -11.40
N GLN A 148 -12.92 14.42 -10.88
CA GLN A 148 -13.04 14.68 -9.44
C GLN A 148 -14.36 14.13 -8.88
N LEU A 149 -15.44 14.10 -9.67
CA LEU A 149 -16.71 13.55 -9.23
C LEU A 149 -16.58 12.07 -8.87
N TRP A 150 -15.71 11.30 -9.53
CA TRP A 150 -15.55 9.89 -9.22
C TRP A 150 -14.92 9.62 -7.85
N ILE A 151 -14.24 10.60 -7.27
CA ILE A 151 -13.64 10.53 -5.93
C ILE A 151 -14.64 11.00 -4.86
N MET A 152 -15.57 11.89 -5.23
CA MET A 152 -16.56 12.50 -4.34
C MET A 152 -17.89 11.73 -4.26
N MET A 153 -18.02 10.59 -4.94
CA MET A 153 -19.18 9.71 -4.80
C MET A 153 -19.08 8.97 -3.45
N GLU A 154 -19.58 9.62 -2.39
CA GLU A 154 -19.95 8.99 -1.11
C GLU A 154 -21.32 8.31 -1.21
#